data_AF-A0A7W0KA59-F1
#
_entry.id   AF-A0A7W0KA59-F1
#
_cell.length_a   1.000
_cell.length_b   1.000
_cell.length_c   1.000
_cell.angle_alpha   90.00
_cell.angle_beta   90.00
_cell.angle_gamma   90.00
#
_symmetry.space_group_name_H-M   'P 1'
#
loop_
_entity.id
_entity.type
_entity.pdbx_description
1 polymer ?
#
loop_
_entity_poly.entity_id
_entity_poly.type
_entity_poly.pdbx_seq_one_letter_code
_entity_poly.pdbx_strand_id
1 'polypeptide(L)' 'MPEGKAEWKLLVAGRVVQELPRHIVMRGALNHLAHHRGQMTVYLRLLGATVPAIYGPSADDKNFG' A
#
# COMPACT_ATOMS: atom_id res chain seq x y z
N MET A 1 13.75 8.30 23.00
CA MET A 1 13.42 7.05 22.29
C MET A 1 13.64 7.28 20.81
N PRO A 2 14.24 6.35 20.04
CA PRO A 2 14.30 6.49 18.59
C PRO A 2 12.86 6.58 18.07
N GLU A 3 12.57 7.61 17.29
CA GLU A 3 11.22 8.05 16.90
C GLU A 3 10.33 7.00 16.23
N GLY A 4 10.93 5.94 15.65
CA GLY A 4 10.18 4.79 15.12
C GLY A 4 9.58 3.86 16.17
N LYS A 5 10.07 3.89 17.42
CA LYS A 5 9.56 3.06 18.55
C LYS A 5 8.46 3.73 19.36
N ALA A 6 8.11 4.98 19.05
CA ALA A 6 7.01 5.66 19.75
C ALA A 6 5.67 4.99 19.40
N GLU A 7 4.82 4.79 20.41
CA GLU A 7 3.47 4.26 20.23
C GLU A 7 2.61 5.23 19.40
N TRP A 8 1.74 4.67 18.56
CA TRP A 8 0.74 5.38 17.78
C TRP A 8 -0.65 4.84 18.09
N LYS A 9 -1.61 5.74 18.29
CA LYS A 9 -2.99 5.41 18.67
C LYS A 9 -3.95 5.66 17.51
N LEU A 10 -4.72 4.64 17.15
CA LEU A 10 -5.90 4.80 16.29
C LEU A 10 -7.07 5.26 17.15
N LEU A 11 -7.63 6.42 16.81
CA LEU A 11 -8.81 6.97 17.46
C LEU A 11 -10.01 6.83 16.54
N VAL A 12 -11.10 6.24 17.05
CA VAL A 12 -12.40 6.21 16.37
C VAL A 12 -13.41 6.85 17.32
N ALA A 13 -14.05 7.93 16.87
CA ALA A 13 -14.96 8.75 17.69
C ALA A 13 -14.34 9.16 19.05
N GLY A 14 -13.05 9.53 19.05
CA GLY A 14 -12.30 9.93 20.24
C GLY A 14 -11.87 8.79 21.17
N ARG A 15 -12.20 7.53 20.87
CA ARG A 15 -11.79 6.36 21.65
C ARG A 15 -10.61 5.66 21.02
N VAL A 16 -9.63 5.27 21.83
CA VAL A 16 -8.49 4.46 21.36
C VAL A 16 -8.99 3.06 21.06
N VAL A 17 -8.91 2.65 19.79
CA VAL A 17 -9.30 1.30 19.35
C VAL A 17 -8.09 0.44 19.00
N GLN A 18 -6.92 1.04 18.83
CA GLN A 18 -5.65 0.34 18.60
C GLN A 18 -4.48 1.19 19.09
N GLU A 19 -3.48 0.55 19.69
CA GLU A 19 -2.21 1.15 20.09
C GLU A 19 -1.07 0.21 19.68
N LEU A 20 -0.19 0.69 18.79
CA LEU A 20 0.94 -0.09 18.26
C LEU A 20 2.12 0.85 17.99
N PRO A 21 3.37 0.33 18.00
CA PRO A 21 4.53 1.10 17.60
C PRO A 21 4.36 1.68 16.20
N ARG A 22 4.70 2.96 16.03
CA ARG A 22 4.48 3.71 14.77
C ARG A 22 5.02 3.00 13.53
N HIS A 23 6.21 2.41 13.61
CA HIS A 23 6.80 1.70 12.47
C HIS A 23 6.00 0.48 12.02
N ILE A 24 5.30 -0.21 12.94
CA ILE A 24 4.45 -1.37 12.63
C ILE A 24 3.20 -0.90 11.86
N VAL A 25 2.57 0.18 12.33
CA VAL A 25 1.39 0.77 11.68
C VAL A 25 1.73 1.21 10.26
N MET A 26 2.82 1.96 10.09
CA MET A 26 3.26 2.44 8.77
C MET A 26 3.57 1.28 7.82
N ARG A 27 4.32 0.27 8.29
CA ARG A 27 4.62 -0.93 7.49
C ARG A 27 3.35 -1.66 7.07
N GLY A 28 2.41 -1.84 8.00
CA GLY A 28 1.12 -2.49 7.72
C GLY A 28 0.31 -1.74 6.67
N ALA A 29 0.18 -0.42 6.81
CA ALA A 29 -0.57 0.42 5.87
C ALA A 29 0.04 0.38 4.46
N LEU A 30 1.36 0.51 4.33
CA LEU A 30 2.04 0.46 3.03
C LEU A 30 1.91 -0.92 2.36
N ASN A 31 2.05 -2.00 3.13
CA ASN A 31 1.86 -3.35 2.61
C ASN A 31 0.42 -3.59 2.15
N HIS A 32 -0.56 -3.08 2.89
CA HIS A 32 -1.98 -3.19 2.55
C HIS A 32 -2.30 -2.45 1.24
N LEU A 33 -1.77 -1.22 1.07
CA LEU A 33 -1.90 -0.47 -0.17
C LEU A 33 -1.24 -1.18 -1.36
N ALA A 34 -0.03 -1.72 -1.18
CA ALA A 34 0.66 -2.46 -2.23
C ALA A 34 -0.11 -3.74 -2.63
N HIS A 35 -0.70 -4.44 -1.67
CA HIS A 35 -1.54 -5.61 -1.89
C HIS A 35 -2.78 -5.27 -2.73
N HIS A 36 -3.56 -4.26 -2.34
CA HIS A 36 -4.76 -3.85 -3.09
C HIS A 36 -4.43 -3.25 -4.44
N ARG A 37 -3.31 -2.53 -4.58
CA ARG A 37 -2.84 -2.06 -5.89
C ARG A 37 -2.61 -3.24 -6.85
N GLY A 38 -2.02 -4.33 -6.36
CA GLY A 38 -1.86 -5.56 -7.14
C GLY A 38 -3.19 -6.22 -7.53
N GLN A 39 -4.19 -6.20 -6.65
CA GLN A 39 -5.54 -6.68 -7.02
C GLN A 39 -6.16 -5.83 -8.13
N MET A 40 -6.02 -4.50 -8.06
CA MET A 40 -6.54 -3.62 -9.10
C MET A 40 -5.85 -3.82 -10.45
N THR A 41 -4.55 -4.10 -10.48
CA THR A 41 -3.85 -4.35 -11.77
C THR A 41 -4.34 -5.62 -12.47
N VAL A 42 -4.73 -6.64 -11.69
CA VAL A 42 -5.39 -7.84 -12.24
C VAL A 42 -6.73 -7.49 -12.87
N TYR A 43 -7.55 -6.66 -12.20
CA TYR A 43 -8.82 -6.22 -12.79
C TYR A 43 -8.64 -5.39 -14.06
N LEU A 44 -7.67 -4.47 -14.09
CA LEU A 44 -7.36 -3.71 -15.31
C LEU A 44 -7.01 -4.65 -16.47
N ARG A 45 -6.16 -5.66 -16.21
CA ARG A 45 -5.80 -6.67 -17.21
C ARG A 45 -6.99 -7.47 -17.72
N LEU A 46 -7.88 -7.92 -16.81
CA LEU A 46 -9.07 -8.69 -17.17
C LEU A 46 -10.09 -7.88 -17.98
N LEU A 47 -10.14 -6.56 -17.75
CA LEU A 47 -11.02 -5.65 -18.48
C LEU A 47 -10.40 -5.12 -19.79
N GLY A 48 -9.19 -5.58 -20.16
CA GLY A 48 -8.48 -5.11 -21.35
C GLY A 48 -8.00 -3.65 -21.25
N ALA A 49 -7.98 -3.07 -20.05
CA ALA A 49 -7.47 -1.73 -19.79
C ALA A 49 -5.94 -1.75 -19.59
N THR A 50 -5.28 -0.63 -19.88
CA THR A 50 -3.84 -0.46 -19.68
C THR A 50 -3.47 -0.58 -18.20
N VAL A 51 -2.54 -1.46 -17.89
CA VAL A 51 -1.95 -1.63 -16.57
C VAL A 51 -0.77 -0.67 -16.42
N PRO A 52 -0.73 0.17 -15.38
CA PRO A 52 0.39 1.09 -15.19
C PRO A 52 1.68 0.34 -14.78
N ALA A 53 2.83 0.89 -15.14
CA ALA A 53 4.13 0.49 -14.62
C ALA A 53 4.20 0.78 -13.10
N ILE A 54 4.58 -0.23 -12.29
CA ILE A 54 4.63 -0.11 -10.82
C ILE A 54 6.05 -0.21 -10.28
N TYR A 55 6.79 -1.25 -10.69
CA TYR A 55 8.18 -1.50 -10.27
C TYR A 55 9.13 -1.61 -11.46
N GLY A 56 8.62 -1.32 -12.65
CA GLY A 56 9.24 -1.53 -13.96
C GLY A 56 8.14 -1.48 -15.03
N PRO A 57 8.51 -1.53 -16.31
CA PRO A 57 7.55 -1.48 -17.40
C PRO A 57 6.52 -2.60 -17.28
N SER A 58 5.26 -2.25 -17.54
CA SER A 58 4.17 -3.20 -17.71
C SER A 58 4.24 -3.85 -19.09
N ALA A 59 3.45 -4.91 -19.32
CA ALA A 59 3.32 -5.50 -20.66
C ALA A 59 2.68 -4.55 -21.69
N ASP A 60 2.08 -3.44 -21.25
CA ASP A 60 1.43 -2.46 -22.13
C ASP A 60 2.38 -1.33 -22.56
N ASP A 61 3.59 -1.28 -21.98
CA ASP A 61 4.60 -0.28 -22.31
C ASP A 61 5.39 -0.69 -23.55
N LYS A 62 5.36 0.18 -24.58
CA LYS A 62 5.93 -0.10 -25.92
C LYS A 62 7.46 -0.02 -25.99
N ASN A 63 8.13 0.41 -24.91
CA ASN A 63 9.58 0.56 -24.85
C ASN A 63 10.15 -0.30 -23.72
N PHE A 64 10.36 -1.58 -24.01
CA PHE A 64 11.41 -2.37 -23.38
C PHE A 64 12.68 -2.16 -24.19
N GLY A 65 13.40 -1.08 -23.89
CA GLY A 65 14.78 -0.84 -24.35
C GLY A 65 15.75 -1.13 -23.24
#